data_AF-A0A2D3D7C9-F1
#
_entry.id   AF-A0A2D3D7C9-F1
#
_cell.length_a   1.000
_cell.length_b   1.000
_cell.length_c   1.000
_cell.angle_alpha   90.00
_cell.angle_beta   90.00
_cell.angle_gamma   90.00
#
_symmetry.space_group_name_H-M   'P 1'
#
loop_
_entity.id
_entity.type
_entity.pdbx_description
1 polymer ?
#
loop_
_entity_poly.entity_id
_entity_poly.type
_entity_poly.pdbx_seq_one_letter_code
_entity_poly.pdbx_strand_id
1 'polypeptide(L)'
;MSVAQCAAGRGLPRDFVEQIVEHARAHGMIDVVELTAGCSAGPCEPSPGSIVCAGCPLRPAAAKAGPSIAARIRARMRSHA
;
A
#
# COMPACT_ATOMS: atom_id res chain seq x y z
N MET A 1 -1.39 4.92 -6.50
CA MET A 1 -0.72 5.85 -7.44
C MET A 1 -0.92 7.25 -6.90
N SER A 2 0.14 8.05 -6.77
CA SER A 2 0.03 9.43 -6.30
C SER A 2 -0.22 10.41 -7.45
N VAL A 3 -0.68 11.63 -7.13
CA VAL A 3 -0.79 12.75 -8.07
C VAL A 3 0.52 12.98 -8.82
N ALA A 4 1.65 13.03 -8.10
CA ALA A 4 2.96 13.26 -8.69
C ALA A 4 3.36 12.14 -9.68
N GLN A 5 3.05 10.88 -9.35
CA GLN A 5 3.29 9.75 -10.26
C GLN A 5 2.42 9.82 -11.51
N CYS A 6 1.16 10.23 -11.38
CA CYS A 6 0.25 10.40 -12.51
C CYS A 6 0.71 11.54 -13.44
N ALA A 7 1.09 12.69 -12.86
CA ALA A 7 1.61 13.84 -13.59
C ALA A 7 2.87 13.49 -14.38
N ALA A 8 3.85 12.84 -13.73
CA ALA A 8 5.09 12.42 -14.37
C ALA A 8 4.84 11.39 -15.49
N GLY A 9 4.00 10.37 -15.24
CA GLY A 9 3.69 9.34 -16.21
C GLY A 9 2.90 9.84 -17.44
N ARG A 10 2.22 10.98 -17.31
CA ARG A 10 1.43 11.59 -18.40
C ARG A 10 2.07 12.84 -19.00
N GLY A 11 3.20 13.32 -18.45
CA GLY A 11 3.83 14.56 -18.89
C GLY A 11 2.97 15.81 -18.67
N LEU A 12 2.16 15.82 -17.61
CA LEU A 12 1.22 16.90 -17.30
C LEU A 12 1.70 17.74 -16.10
N PRO A 13 1.35 19.05 -16.03
CA PRO A 13 1.58 19.85 -14.85
C PRO A 13 0.89 19.24 -13.63
N ARG A 14 1.57 19.27 -12.48
CA ARG A 14 1.05 18.70 -11.24
C ARG A 14 -0.30 19.33 -10.84
N ASP A 15 -0.37 20.66 -10.83
CA ASP A 15 -1.55 21.41 -10.40
C ASP A 15 -2.78 21.08 -11.27
N PHE A 16 -2.56 20.83 -12.56
CA PHE A 16 -3.61 20.39 -13.48
C PHE A 16 -4.16 19.01 -13.10
N VAL A 17 -3.26 18.08 -12.73
CA VAL A 17 -3.68 16.75 -12.25
C VAL A 17 -4.39 16.86 -10.88
N GLU A 18 -3.96 17.76 -10.00
CA GLU A 18 -4.64 18.04 -8.72
C GLU A 18 -6.07 18.53 -8.94
N GLN A 19 -6.29 19.45 -9.89
CA GLN A 19 -7.63 19.93 -10.25
C GLN A 19 -8.54 18.80 -10.75
N ILE A 20 -8.02 17.91 -11.60
CA ILE A 20 -8.79 16.75 -12.10
C ILE A 20 -9.12 15.79 -10.96
N VAL A 21 -8.17 15.53 -10.06
CA VAL A 21 -8.36 14.63 -8.92
C VAL A 21 -9.42 15.19 -7.97
N GLU A 22 -9.40 16.48 -7.68
CA GLU A 22 -10.41 17.14 -6.84
C GLU A 22 -11.80 17.03 -7.47
N HIS A 23 -11.92 17.31 -8.77
CA HIS A 23 -13.17 17.14 -9.51
C HIS A 23 -13.67 15.69 -9.48
N ALA A 24 -12.80 14.73 -9.78
CA ALA A 24 -13.16 13.32 -9.80
C ALA A 24 -13.60 12.80 -8.43
N ARG A 25 -12.94 13.27 -7.36
CA ARG A 25 -13.32 12.95 -5.99
C ARG A 25 -14.67 13.55 -5.62
N ALA A 26 -14.92 14.82 -5.95
CA ALA A 26 -16.19 15.50 -5.66
C ALA A 26 -17.40 14.81 -6.32
N HIS A 27 -17.17 14.15 -7.46
CA HIS A 27 -18.18 13.36 -8.17
C HIS A 27 -18.18 11.86 -7.83
N GLY A 28 -17.39 11.43 -6.83
CA GLY A 28 -17.34 10.03 -6.39
C GLY A 28 -16.75 9.07 -7.43
N MET A 29 -15.98 9.57 -8.39
CA MET A 29 -15.35 8.74 -9.43
C MET A 29 -14.09 8.04 -8.92
N ILE A 30 -13.44 8.61 -7.91
CA ILE A 30 -12.22 8.07 -7.31
C ILE A 30 -12.21 8.27 -5.79
N ASP A 31 -11.58 7.34 -5.08
CA ASP A 31 -11.21 7.48 -3.68
C ASP A 31 -9.75 7.93 -3.56
N VAL A 32 -9.52 8.97 -2.78
CA VAL A 32 -8.18 9.49 -2.45
C VAL A 32 -7.90 9.20 -0.99
N VAL A 33 -6.81 8.49 -0.72
CA VAL A 33 -6.38 8.14 0.64
C VAL A 33 -5.09 8.88 0.98
N GLU A 34 -5.07 9.51 2.15
CA GLU A 34 -3.87 10.08 2.73
C GLU A 34 -3.05 8.97 3.40
N LEU A 35 -1.82 8.79 2.95
CA LEU A 35 -0.89 7.79 3.49
C LEU A 35 -0.22 8.34 4.75
N THR A 36 -0.97 8.52 5.84
CA THR A 36 -0.45 9.10 7.10
C THR A 36 0.29 8.08 7.96
N ALA A 37 -0.09 6.81 7.86
CA ALA A 37 0.65 5.65 8.36
C ALA A 37 0.23 4.45 7.51
N GLY A 38 1.14 3.53 7.20
CA GLY A 38 0.74 2.25 6.61
C GLY A 38 -0.17 1.48 7.56
N CYS A 39 -0.45 0.21 7.29
CA CYS A 39 -1.12 -0.71 8.24
C CYS A 39 -0.44 -0.87 9.63
N SER A 40 0.44 0.03 10.06
CA SER A 40 1.17 0.05 11.33
C SER A 40 0.49 0.83 12.46
N ALA A 41 -0.61 1.56 12.21
CA ALA A 41 -1.25 2.43 13.23
C ALA A 41 -2.58 1.90 13.82
N GLY A 42 -3.03 0.69 13.48
CA GLY A 42 -4.27 0.03 13.96
C GLY A 42 -4.38 -1.41 13.44
N PRO A 43 -5.36 -2.24 13.86
CA PRO A 43 -5.28 -3.71 13.97
C PRO A 43 -5.45 -4.45 12.63
N CYS A 44 -4.79 -3.97 11.58
CA CYS A 44 -4.46 -4.84 10.47
C CYS A 44 -3.30 -5.70 10.95
N GLU A 45 -3.56 -6.95 11.30
CA GLU A 45 -2.52 -7.96 11.49
C GLU A 45 -2.33 -8.67 10.14
N PRO A 46 -1.45 -8.15 9.25
CA PRO A 46 -1.32 -8.69 7.91
C PRO A 46 -0.75 -10.10 8.01
N SER A 47 -1.57 -11.10 7.70
CA SER A 47 -1.07 -12.46 7.55
C SER A 47 -0.02 -12.47 6.43
N PRO A 48 1.23 -12.87 6.70
CA PRO A 48 2.29 -12.88 5.70
C PRO A 48 2.05 -13.92 4.58
N GLY A 49 1.02 -14.76 4.70
CA GLY A 49 0.55 -15.66 3.65
C GLY A 49 -0.69 -15.17 2.88
N SER A 50 -1.25 -14.01 3.23
CA SER A 50 -2.44 -13.46 2.56
C SER A 50 -2.07 -12.79 1.24
N ILE A 51 -2.63 -13.30 0.14
CA ILE A 51 -2.52 -12.72 -1.20
C ILE A 51 -3.13 -11.30 -1.22
N VAL A 52 -4.15 -11.05 -0.39
CA VAL A 52 -4.83 -9.74 -0.28
C VAL A 52 -3.87 -8.66 0.24
N CYS A 53 -3.04 -9.00 1.24
CA CYS A 53 -2.06 -8.06 1.80
C CYS A 53 -0.88 -7.80 0.83
N ALA A 54 -0.57 -8.73 -0.08
CA ALA A 54 0.52 -8.57 -1.05
C ALA A 54 0.26 -7.47 -2.08
N GLY A 55 -1.01 -7.23 -2.44
CA GLY A 55 -1.45 -6.18 -3.37
C GLY A 55 -1.93 -4.89 -2.71
N CYS A 56 -1.96 -4.82 -1.37
CA CYS A 56 -2.53 -3.67 -0.67
C CYS A 56 -1.67 -2.40 -0.87
N PRO A 57 -2.24 -1.30 -1.38
CA PRO A 57 -1.52 -0.04 -1.57
C PRO A 57 -1.12 0.64 -0.24
N LEU A 58 -1.67 0.20 0.89
CA LEU A 58 -1.34 0.67 2.24
C LEU A 58 -0.25 -0.18 2.92
N ARG A 59 0.28 -1.21 2.25
CA ARG A 59 1.37 -2.04 2.78
C ARG A 59 2.65 -1.20 2.89
N PRO A 60 3.30 -1.15 4.08
CA PRO A 60 4.55 -0.40 4.25
C PRO A 60 5.63 -0.83 3.26
N ALA A 61 6.31 0.12 2.61
CA ALA A 61 7.39 -0.16 1.67
C ALA A 61 8.58 -0.90 2.32
N ALA A 62 8.74 -0.79 3.64
CA ALA A 62 9.75 -1.50 4.44
C ALA A 62 9.41 -2.99 4.65
N ALA A 63 8.18 -3.44 4.40
CA ALA A 63 7.77 -4.85 4.50
C ALA A 63 8.21 -5.71 3.29
N LYS A 64 9.23 -5.27 2.55
CA LYS A 64 9.59 -5.80 1.22
C LYS A 64 10.36 -7.12 1.21
N ALA A 65 10.79 -7.66 2.33
CA ALA A 65 11.32 -9.01 2.36
C ALA A 65 10.34 -9.93 3.08
N GLY A 66 9.60 -10.73 2.31
CA GLY A 66 8.97 -11.91 2.90
C GLY A 66 10.03 -12.72 3.66
N PRO A 67 9.70 -13.34 4.80
CA PRO A 67 10.67 -14.08 5.58
C PRO A 67 11.36 -15.12 4.69
N SER A 68 12.69 -15.19 4.76
CA SER A 68 13.47 -16.20 4.04
C SER A 68 12.93 -17.60 4.36
N ILE A 69 13.18 -18.57 3.48
CA ILE A 69 12.80 -19.98 3.70
C ILE A 69 13.26 -20.44 5.11
N ALA A 70 14.46 -20.04 5.52
CA ALA A 70 14.99 -20.33 6.86
C ALA A 70 14.22 -19.66 8.01
N ALA A 71 13.66 -18.46 7.81
CA ALA A 71 12.80 -17.80 8.79
C ALA A 71 11.42 -18.47 8.89
N ARG A 72 10.88 -18.96 7.77
CA ARG A 72 9.61 -19.72 7.73
C ARG A 72 9.73 -21.06 8.46
N ILE A 73 10.84 -21.78 8.25
CA ILE A 73 11.11 -23.05 8.92
C ILE A 73 11.23 -22.85 10.44
N ARG A 74 11.99 -21.84 10.89
CA ARG A 74 12.14 -21.54 12.32
C ARG A 74 10.83 -21.14 13.00
N ALA A 75 9.99 -20.35 12.34
CA ALA A 75 8.68 -20.00 12.87
C ALA A 75 7.79 -21.25 13.04
N ARG A 76 7.77 -22.15 12.05
CA ARG A 76 7.02 -23.42 12.10
C ARG A 76 7.47 -24.31 13.26
N MET A 77 8.77 -24.39 13.52
CA MET A 77 9.31 -25.20 14.62
C MET A 77 8.91 -24.65 15.99
N ARG A 78 8.80 -23.33 16.15
CA ARG A 78 8.36 -22.70 17.41
C ARG A 78 6.87 -22.85 17.69
N SER A 79 6.03 -23.07 16.66
CA SER A 79 4.59 -23.28 16.81
C SER A 79 4.21 -24.70 17.24
N HIS A 80 5.18 -25.62 17.30
CA HIS A 80 4.99 -27.04 17.66
C HIS A 80 5.77 -27.44 18.92
N ALA A 81 6.33 -26.46 19.65
CA ALA A 81 6.89 -26.61 20.98
C ALA A 81 5.93 -25.96 21.99
#